data_AF-A0A485CHV9-F1
#
_entry.id   AF-A0A485CHV9-F1
#
_cell.length_a   1.000
_cell.length_b   1.000
_cell.length_c   1.000
_cell.angle_alpha   90.00
_cell.angle_beta   90.00
_cell.angle_gamma   90.00
#
_symmetry.space_group_name_H-M   'P 1'
#
loop_
_entity.id
_entity.type
_entity.pdbx_description
1 polymer ?
#
loop_
_entity_poly.entity_id
_entity_poly.type
_entity_poly.pdbx_seq_one_letter_code
_entity_poly.pdbx_strand_id
1 'polypeptide(L)'
;MTLVTQYEPDLKGTAWDGVTLKQLIQHTSGVAWNEDYTNPQSDFAKLTQCEAHPGAYECVRTLVSGLKRAHPAGEVWSYSSGGAWLLGDVLERATGMTLAGYLQQTIWQPYGMANDGVWHAYTQGQHDVGAHGFNATLEDWGRFGEFVLHNGRLPNGKQVLPENWVAQSANWNTAQKSVSAAHPQGIYGYPVVE
;
A
#
# COMPACT_ATOMS: atom_id res chain seq x y z
N MET A 1 -3.02 -8.35 -16.44
CA MET A 1 -3.22 -7.40 -15.32
C MET A 1 -4.09 -8.00 -14.22
N THR A 2 -3.58 -8.03 -13.00
CA THR A 2 -4.25 -8.54 -11.80
C THR A 2 -5.17 -7.48 -11.20
N LEU A 3 -6.43 -7.84 -10.96
CA LEU A 3 -7.46 -6.93 -10.40
C LEU A 3 -7.55 -7.03 -8.89
N VAL A 4 -7.90 -5.93 -8.23
CA VAL A 4 -8.23 -5.91 -6.79
C VAL A 4 -9.34 -6.93 -6.48
N THR A 5 -10.38 -6.98 -7.32
CA THR A 5 -11.54 -7.87 -7.14
C THR A 5 -11.24 -9.37 -7.34
N GLN A 6 -10.02 -9.75 -7.73
CA GLN A 6 -9.58 -11.15 -7.69
C GLN A 6 -9.30 -11.62 -6.26
N TYR A 7 -8.80 -10.72 -5.40
CA TYR A 7 -8.57 -10.99 -3.98
C TYR A 7 -9.75 -10.52 -3.13
N GLU A 8 -10.44 -9.47 -3.57
CA GLU A 8 -11.55 -8.82 -2.86
C GLU A 8 -12.88 -8.94 -3.66
N PRO A 9 -13.45 -10.15 -3.80
CA PRO A 9 -14.56 -10.40 -4.72
C PRO A 9 -15.86 -9.66 -4.34
N ASP A 10 -16.03 -9.30 -3.08
CA ASP A 10 -17.14 -8.52 -2.55
C ASP A 10 -17.10 -7.05 -2.99
N LEU A 11 -15.97 -6.55 -3.51
CA LEU A 11 -15.86 -5.21 -4.07
C LEU A 11 -16.37 -5.09 -5.51
N LYS A 12 -16.85 -6.18 -6.13
CA LYS A 12 -17.50 -6.12 -7.44
C LYS A 12 -18.72 -5.19 -7.40
N GLY A 13 -18.86 -4.35 -8.41
CA GLY A 13 -19.91 -3.31 -8.46
C GLY A 13 -19.63 -2.06 -7.61
N THR A 14 -18.51 -2.00 -6.88
CA THR A 14 -18.06 -0.77 -6.19
C THR A 14 -17.12 0.07 -7.08
N ALA A 15 -16.60 1.19 -6.56
CA ALA A 15 -15.59 1.98 -7.26
C ALA A 15 -14.23 1.26 -7.43
N TRP A 16 -14.01 0.14 -6.73
CA TRP A 16 -12.81 -0.68 -6.85
C TRP A 16 -12.89 -1.71 -7.98
N ASP A 17 -14.09 -1.93 -8.55
CA ASP A 17 -14.25 -2.84 -9.68
C ASP A 17 -13.49 -2.33 -10.91
N GLY A 18 -12.77 -3.22 -11.57
CA GLY A 18 -11.86 -2.89 -12.68
C GLY A 18 -10.55 -2.19 -12.28
N VAL A 19 -10.30 -1.92 -10.99
CA VAL A 19 -9.00 -1.38 -10.53
C VAL A 19 -7.97 -2.50 -10.46
N THR A 20 -6.81 -2.28 -11.07
CA THR A 20 -5.66 -3.20 -11.01
C THR A 20 -4.83 -2.98 -9.74
N LEU A 21 -4.09 -4.00 -9.28
CA LEU A 21 -3.14 -3.83 -8.17
C LEU A 21 -2.08 -2.77 -8.48
N LYS A 22 -1.64 -2.70 -9.74
CA LYS A 22 -0.68 -1.69 -10.21
C LYS A 22 -1.23 -0.27 -10.04
N GLN A 23 -2.47 -0.02 -10.46
CA GLN A 23 -3.12 1.28 -10.26
C GLN A 23 -3.32 1.62 -8.78
N LEU A 24 -3.59 0.62 -7.95
CA LEU A 24 -3.70 0.81 -6.50
C LEU A 24 -2.37 1.27 -5.90
N ILE A 25 -1.28 0.56 -6.21
CA ILE A 25 0.08 0.85 -5.74
C ILE A 25 0.60 2.21 -6.26
N GLN A 26 0.20 2.58 -7.48
CA GLN A 26 0.57 3.85 -8.10
C GLN A 26 -0.29 5.04 -7.68
N HIS A 27 -1.25 4.86 -6.78
CA HIS A 27 -2.22 5.89 -6.38
C HIS A 27 -3.00 6.48 -7.58
N THR A 28 -3.37 5.62 -8.53
CA THR A 28 -4.16 5.97 -9.72
C THR A 28 -5.46 5.17 -9.83
N SER A 29 -6.01 4.68 -8.72
CA SER A 29 -7.26 3.92 -8.73
C SER A 29 -8.46 4.69 -9.30
N GLY A 30 -8.41 6.02 -9.26
CA GLY A 30 -9.51 6.91 -9.64
C GLY A 30 -10.66 6.91 -8.62
N VAL A 31 -10.50 6.22 -7.48
CA VAL A 31 -11.45 6.25 -6.36
C VAL A 31 -11.23 7.52 -5.53
N ALA A 32 -12.32 8.19 -5.15
CA ALA A 32 -12.26 9.41 -4.37
C ALA A 32 -11.68 9.14 -2.98
N TRP A 33 -10.72 9.96 -2.56
CA TRP A 33 -10.18 9.96 -1.21
C TRP A 33 -9.75 11.37 -0.83
N ASN A 34 -10.29 11.88 0.28
CA ASN A 34 -9.87 13.15 0.85
C ASN A 34 -8.76 12.93 1.90
N GLU A 35 -7.53 13.32 1.54
CA GLU A 35 -6.33 13.25 2.39
C GLU A 35 -6.05 14.56 3.16
N ASP A 36 -7.00 15.49 3.25
CA ASP A 36 -6.78 16.73 4.01
C ASP A 36 -6.72 16.45 5.51
N TYR A 37 -5.49 16.41 6.04
CA TYR A 37 -5.20 16.20 7.46
C TYR A 37 -5.71 17.33 8.37
N THR A 38 -6.06 18.50 7.82
CA THR A 38 -6.58 19.63 8.59
C THR A 38 -8.11 19.62 8.68
N ASN A 39 -8.77 18.81 7.84
CA ASN A 39 -10.22 18.69 7.82
C ASN A 39 -10.68 17.49 8.65
N PRO A 40 -11.42 17.70 9.76
CA PRO A 40 -11.90 16.59 10.60
C PRO A 40 -12.97 15.71 9.93
N GLN A 41 -13.47 16.11 8.75
CA GLN A 41 -14.43 15.37 7.93
C GLN A 41 -13.77 14.71 6.70
N SER A 42 -12.44 14.76 6.58
CA SER A 42 -11.71 14.06 5.53
C SER A 42 -11.86 12.55 5.67
N ASP A 43 -11.63 11.81 4.59
CA ASP A 43 -11.73 10.35 4.61
C ASP A 43 -10.60 9.75 5.44
N PHE A 44 -9.43 10.40 5.46
CA PHE A 44 -8.35 10.07 6.39
C PHE A 44 -8.76 10.25 7.86
N ALA A 45 -9.41 11.38 8.21
CA ALA A 45 -9.89 11.60 9.57
C ALA A 45 -10.95 10.57 9.99
N LYS A 46 -11.84 10.15 9.09
CA LYS A 46 -12.81 9.08 9.34
C LYS A 46 -12.15 7.73 9.51
N LEU A 47 -11.11 7.43 8.71
CA LEU A 47 -10.32 6.22 8.86
C LEU A 47 -9.74 6.17 10.27
N THR A 48 -8.98 7.18 10.71
CA THR A 48 -8.37 7.16 12.05
C THR A 48 -9.42 7.13 13.19
N GLN A 49 -10.59 7.73 12.98
CA GLN A 49 -11.73 7.59 13.90
C GLN A 49 -12.24 6.15 13.99
N CYS A 50 -12.37 5.43 12.88
CA CYS A 50 -12.70 4.00 12.89
C CYS A 50 -11.66 3.19 13.67
N GLU A 51 -10.37 3.47 13.45
CA GLU A 51 -9.27 2.74 14.09
C GLU A 51 -9.18 2.95 15.60
N ALA A 52 -9.72 4.08 16.09
CA ALA A 52 -9.75 4.40 17.52
C ALA A 52 -10.82 3.64 18.33
N HIS A 53 -11.70 2.86 17.68
CA HIS A 53 -12.82 2.19 18.33
C HIS A 53 -12.84 0.67 18.08
N PRO A 54 -13.50 -0.13 18.95
CA PRO A 54 -13.75 -1.54 18.67
C PRO A 54 -14.47 -1.75 17.34
N GLY A 55 -14.15 -2.83 16.62
CA GLY A 55 -14.69 -3.06 15.27
C GLY A 55 -14.00 -2.24 14.17
N ALA A 56 -12.76 -1.79 14.42
CA ALA A 56 -11.98 -0.97 13.50
C ALA A 56 -11.95 -1.52 12.07
N TYR A 57 -11.68 -2.82 11.88
CA TYR A 57 -11.64 -3.44 10.55
C TYR A 57 -12.95 -3.23 9.78
N GLU A 58 -14.09 -3.64 10.36
CA GLU A 58 -15.41 -3.53 9.75
C GLU A 58 -15.76 -2.06 9.42
N CYS A 59 -15.40 -1.13 10.32
CA CYS A 59 -15.61 0.30 10.13
C CYS A 59 -14.79 0.85 8.94
N VAL A 60 -13.48 0.56 8.89
CA VAL A 60 -12.61 0.99 7.79
C VAL A 60 -13.00 0.31 6.48
N ARG A 61 -13.34 -0.98 6.51
CA ARG A 61 -13.82 -1.74 5.34
C ARG A 61 -15.08 -1.12 4.76
N THR A 62 -16.04 -0.75 5.61
CA THR A 62 -17.28 -0.08 5.19
C THR A 62 -16.99 1.28 4.57
N LEU A 63 -16.10 2.07 5.19
CA LEU A 63 -15.66 3.35 4.65
C LEU A 63 -15.04 3.19 3.26
N VAL A 64 -14.05 2.31 3.13
CA VAL A 64 -13.27 2.10 1.89
C VAL A 64 -14.13 1.52 0.77
N SER A 65 -14.98 0.53 1.05
CA SER A 65 -15.88 -0.05 0.05
C SER A 65 -16.99 0.92 -0.40
N GLY A 66 -17.40 1.85 0.46
CA GLY A 66 -18.44 2.84 0.19
C GLY A 66 -18.01 4.01 -0.71
N LEU A 67 -16.70 4.18 -0.94
CA LEU A 67 -16.15 5.27 -1.76
C LEU A 67 -16.67 5.23 -3.21
N LYS A 68 -16.67 6.42 -3.83
CA LYS A 68 -17.15 6.60 -5.21
C LYS A 68 -15.99 6.86 -6.16
N ARG A 69 -16.19 6.53 -7.43
CA ARG A 69 -15.22 6.81 -8.48
C ARG A 69 -15.26 8.31 -8.80
N ALA A 70 -14.10 8.98 -8.69
CA ALA A 70 -13.92 10.37 -9.08
C ALA A 70 -13.38 10.50 -10.51
N HIS A 71 -12.52 9.56 -10.92
CA HIS A 71 -11.85 9.54 -12.22
C HIS A 71 -11.78 8.11 -12.77
N PRO A 72 -11.60 7.93 -14.09
CA PRO A 72 -11.25 6.62 -14.63
C PRO A 72 -9.94 6.11 -14.03
N ALA A 73 -9.86 4.80 -13.78
CA ALA A 73 -8.68 4.19 -13.21
C ALA A 73 -7.47 4.34 -14.16
N GLY A 74 -6.33 4.76 -13.63
CA GLY A 74 -5.09 5.01 -14.35
C GLY A 74 -4.89 6.45 -14.83
N GLU A 75 -5.91 7.30 -14.85
CA GLU A 75 -5.81 8.63 -15.48
C GLU A 75 -5.26 9.72 -14.58
N VAL A 76 -5.63 9.71 -13.29
CA VAL A 76 -5.31 10.78 -12.35
C VAL A 76 -4.57 10.19 -11.15
N TRP A 77 -3.43 10.79 -10.81
CA TRP A 77 -2.73 10.51 -9.57
C TRP A 77 -3.40 11.24 -8.41
N SER A 78 -3.72 10.48 -7.35
CA SER A 78 -4.28 10.99 -6.11
C SER A 78 -3.84 10.08 -4.97
N TYR A 79 -2.94 10.57 -4.12
CA TYR A 79 -2.55 9.86 -2.91
C TYR A 79 -3.78 9.45 -2.09
N SER A 80 -3.77 8.21 -1.60
CA SER A 80 -4.91 7.63 -0.89
C SER A 80 -4.46 6.63 0.15
N SER A 81 -4.58 7.01 1.42
CA SER A 81 -4.40 6.08 2.55
C SER A 81 -5.43 4.94 2.52
N GLY A 82 -6.66 5.19 2.08
CA GLY A 82 -7.68 4.13 1.92
C GLY A 82 -7.31 3.11 0.85
N GLY A 83 -6.67 3.54 -0.25
CA GLY A 83 -6.12 2.64 -1.26
C GLY A 83 -4.94 1.82 -0.75
N ALA A 84 -4.05 2.43 0.04
CA ALA A 84 -2.94 1.73 0.70
C ALA A 84 -3.44 0.72 1.74
N TRP A 85 -4.47 1.07 2.51
CA TRP A 85 -5.16 0.15 3.41
C TRP A 85 -5.69 -1.08 2.66
N LEU A 86 -6.39 -0.86 1.54
CA LEU A 86 -6.94 -1.94 0.72
C LEU A 86 -5.86 -2.83 0.13
N LEU A 87 -4.70 -2.27 -0.21
CA LEU A 87 -3.55 -3.04 -0.67
C LEU A 87 -3.03 -3.98 0.44
N GLY A 88 -3.03 -3.52 1.69
CA GLY A 88 -2.74 -4.36 2.85
C GLY A 88 -3.72 -5.53 2.99
N ASP A 89 -5.02 -5.24 2.94
CA ASP A 89 -6.09 -6.26 3.01
C ASP A 89 -5.95 -7.31 1.89
N VAL A 90 -5.65 -6.86 0.66
CA VAL A 90 -5.34 -7.73 -0.48
C VAL A 90 -4.13 -8.62 -0.21
N LEU A 91 -3.05 -8.07 0.34
CA LEU A 91 -1.82 -8.84 0.61
C LEU A 91 -2.06 -9.91 1.68
N GLU A 92 -2.76 -9.57 2.76
CA GLU A 92 -3.10 -10.55 3.78
C GLU A 92 -4.00 -11.65 3.23
N ARG A 93 -4.98 -11.30 2.40
CA ARG A 93 -5.85 -12.29 1.76
C ARG A 93 -5.13 -13.17 0.74
N ALA A 94 -4.19 -12.61 -0.01
CA ALA A 94 -3.40 -13.33 -0.99
C ALA A 94 -2.43 -14.34 -0.34
N THR A 95 -1.93 -14.03 0.85
CA THR A 95 -0.88 -14.80 1.54
C THR A 95 -1.41 -15.69 2.66
N GLY A 96 -2.58 -15.35 3.22
CA GLY A 96 -3.09 -15.96 4.45
C GLY A 96 -2.29 -15.58 5.70
N MET A 97 -1.45 -14.53 5.62
CA MET A 97 -0.59 -14.05 6.69
C MET A 97 -0.91 -12.59 7.00
N THR A 98 -0.69 -12.16 8.25
CA THR A 98 -0.74 -10.73 8.55
C THR A 98 0.42 -9.98 7.86
N LEU A 99 0.31 -8.67 7.66
CA LEU A 99 1.38 -7.86 7.06
C LEU A 99 2.71 -8.01 7.81
N ALA A 100 2.66 -7.96 9.15
CA ALA A 100 3.82 -8.18 10.01
C ALA A 100 4.39 -9.58 9.83
N GLY A 101 3.54 -10.61 9.81
CA GLY A 101 3.98 -12.00 9.62
C GLY A 101 4.64 -12.22 8.27
N TYR A 102 4.05 -11.66 7.20
CA TYR A 102 4.60 -11.76 5.85
C TYR A 102 5.93 -11.01 5.73
N LEU A 103 6.02 -9.78 6.23
CA LEU A 103 7.28 -9.02 6.27
C LEU A 103 8.36 -9.76 7.06
N GLN A 104 7.99 -10.30 8.23
CA GLN A 104 8.89 -11.03 9.11
C GLN A 104 9.52 -12.23 8.39
N GLN A 105 8.68 -13.05 7.73
CA GLN A 105 9.13 -14.28 7.08
C GLN A 105 9.90 -14.02 5.78
N THR A 106 9.54 -12.99 5.02
CA THR A 106 10.07 -12.78 3.66
C THR A 106 11.31 -11.89 3.62
N ILE A 107 11.38 -10.87 4.48
CA ILE A 107 12.42 -9.84 4.44
C ILE A 107 13.07 -9.68 5.81
N TRP A 108 12.31 -9.42 6.88
CA TRP A 108 12.86 -8.95 8.16
C TRP A 108 13.88 -9.92 8.78
N GLN A 109 13.46 -11.18 9.01
CA GLN A 109 14.34 -12.20 9.58
C GLN A 109 15.40 -12.67 8.57
N PRO A 110 15.07 -12.97 7.30
CA PRO A 110 16.08 -13.45 6.34
C PRO A 110 17.15 -12.42 5.96
N TYR A 111 16.82 -11.12 5.98
CA TYR A 111 17.78 -10.05 5.74
C TYR A 111 18.64 -9.76 6.98
N GLY A 112 18.20 -10.22 8.15
CA GLY A 112 18.89 -10.03 9.42
C GLY A 112 18.73 -8.61 9.92
N MET A 113 17.50 -8.13 10.10
CA MET A 113 17.25 -6.85 10.79
C MET A 113 17.74 -6.94 12.25
N ALA A 114 18.15 -5.80 12.81
CA ALA A 114 18.79 -5.68 14.12
C ALA A 114 17.80 -5.88 15.28
N ASN A 115 16.59 -5.33 15.12
CA ASN A 115 15.56 -5.35 16.17
C ASN A 115 14.21 -5.82 15.61
N ASP A 116 13.31 -6.19 16.51
CA ASP A 116 11.92 -6.46 16.16
C ASP A 116 11.26 -5.19 15.62
N GLY A 117 10.62 -5.30 14.46
CA GLY A 117 9.70 -4.29 13.95
C GLY A 117 8.35 -4.40 14.65
N VAL A 118 7.64 -3.29 14.81
CA VAL A 118 6.31 -3.25 15.41
C VAL A 118 5.31 -2.77 14.38
N TRP A 119 4.31 -3.58 14.07
CA TRP A 119 3.20 -3.21 13.20
C TRP A 119 1.92 -3.06 14.02
N HIS A 120 1.19 -1.97 13.82
CA HIS A 120 -0.13 -1.79 14.42
C HIS A 120 -1.12 -2.82 13.86
N ALA A 121 -1.79 -3.54 14.76
CA ALA A 121 -2.82 -4.50 14.41
C ALA A 121 -4.20 -4.05 14.89
N TYR A 122 -5.23 -4.24 14.05
CA TYR A 122 -6.62 -4.14 14.51
C TYR A 122 -6.97 -5.28 15.47
N THR A 123 -6.43 -6.47 15.19
CA THR A 123 -6.50 -7.61 16.09
C THR A 123 -5.19 -8.38 15.97
N GLN A 124 -4.45 -8.44 17.09
CA GLN A 124 -3.12 -9.00 17.14
C GLN A 124 -3.10 -10.43 16.57
N GLY A 125 -2.22 -10.66 15.59
CA GLY A 125 -2.05 -11.95 14.93
C GLY A 125 -3.18 -12.34 13.98
N GLN A 126 -4.12 -11.44 13.70
CA GLN A 126 -5.22 -11.70 12.77
C GLN A 126 -5.25 -10.70 11.61
N HIS A 127 -5.12 -9.40 11.89
CA HIS A 127 -5.25 -8.38 10.86
C HIS A 127 -4.49 -7.09 11.21
N ASP A 128 -3.56 -6.71 10.34
CA ASP A 128 -2.69 -5.54 10.50
C ASP A 128 -3.22 -4.31 9.74
N VAL A 129 -2.78 -3.12 10.15
CA VAL A 129 -3.16 -1.85 9.51
C VAL A 129 -2.38 -1.67 8.19
N GLY A 130 -3.07 -1.63 7.05
CA GLY A 130 -2.44 -1.56 5.73
C GLY A 130 -1.93 -0.19 5.27
N ALA A 131 -2.44 0.91 5.84
CA ALA A 131 -2.08 2.26 5.39
C ALA A 131 -0.86 2.85 6.08
N HIS A 132 -0.56 2.41 7.31
CA HIS A 132 0.46 2.96 8.19
C HIS A 132 0.71 2.00 9.36
N GLY A 133 1.47 2.44 10.37
CA GLY A 133 1.57 1.75 11.65
C GLY A 133 2.78 0.81 11.78
N PHE A 134 3.63 0.73 10.77
CA PHE A 134 4.92 0.07 10.88
C PHE A 134 5.97 0.97 11.54
N ASN A 135 6.67 0.46 12.54
CA ASN A 135 7.72 1.13 13.29
C ASN A 135 8.97 0.25 13.36
N ALA A 136 10.13 0.86 13.18
CA ALA A 136 11.43 0.20 13.24
C ALA A 136 12.49 1.18 13.73
N THR A 137 13.65 0.66 14.16
CA THR A 137 14.77 1.50 14.58
C THR A 137 15.43 2.19 13.39
N LEU A 138 16.20 3.26 13.65
CA LEU A 138 16.97 3.93 12.60
C LEU A 138 17.95 2.96 11.89
N GLU A 139 18.56 2.05 12.65
CA GLU A 139 19.46 1.03 12.10
C GLU A 139 18.72 0.10 11.13
N ASP A 140 17.52 -0.33 11.49
CA ASP A 140 16.69 -1.20 10.64
C ASP A 140 16.20 -0.50 9.38
N TRP A 141 15.88 0.80 9.45
CA TRP A 141 15.63 1.61 8.25
C TRP A 141 16.87 1.72 7.36
N GLY A 142 18.06 1.81 7.94
CA GLY A 142 19.33 1.74 7.21
C GLY A 142 19.51 0.40 6.47
N ARG A 143 19.27 -0.72 7.17
CA ARG A 143 19.32 -2.07 6.60
C ARG A 143 18.27 -2.28 5.51
N PHE A 144 17.06 -1.75 5.67
CA PHE A 144 16.06 -1.76 4.61
C PHE A 144 16.53 -0.96 3.38
N GLY A 145 17.19 0.18 3.58
CA GLY A 145 17.84 0.93 2.50
C GLY A 145 18.91 0.11 1.77
N GLU A 146 19.74 -0.65 2.49
CA GLU A 146 20.70 -1.59 1.90
C GLU A 146 20.02 -2.72 1.13
N PHE A 147 18.90 -3.25 1.62
CA PHE A 147 18.13 -4.28 0.91
C PHE A 147 17.65 -3.77 -0.46
N VAL A 148 17.15 -2.53 -0.50
CA VAL A 148 16.76 -1.86 -1.75
C VAL A 148 17.99 -1.60 -2.64
N LEU A 149 19.10 -1.11 -2.06
CA LEU A 149 20.36 -0.87 -2.79
C LEU A 149 20.91 -2.15 -3.44
N HIS A 150 20.75 -3.29 -2.79
CA HIS A 150 21.10 -4.62 -3.30
C HIS A 150 20.00 -5.24 -4.19
N ASN A 151 19.13 -4.40 -4.76
CA ASN A 151 18.06 -4.79 -5.68
C ASN A 151 17.14 -5.88 -5.10
N GLY A 152 16.83 -5.82 -3.80
CA GLY A 152 15.93 -6.75 -3.15
C GLY A 152 16.50 -8.16 -2.94
N ARG A 153 17.82 -8.28 -2.82
CA ARG A 153 18.52 -9.55 -2.61
C ARG A 153 18.90 -9.74 -1.14
N LEU A 154 18.70 -10.95 -0.63
CA LEU A 154 19.12 -11.33 0.72
C LEU A 154 20.65 -11.54 0.81
N PRO A 155 21.24 -11.48 2.02
CA PRO A 155 22.67 -11.76 2.22
C PRO A 155 23.13 -13.14 1.72
N ASN A 156 22.23 -14.13 1.70
CA ASN A 156 22.50 -15.47 1.17
C ASN A 156 22.40 -15.58 -0.37
N GLY A 157 22.18 -14.46 -1.07
CA GLY A 157 22.06 -14.40 -2.52
C GLY A 157 20.65 -14.68 -3.07
N LYS A 158 19.68 -15.09 -2.24
CA LYS A 158 18.30 -15.30 -2.69
C LYS A 158 17.66 -13.97 -3.10
N GLN A 159 17.10 -13.94 -4.30
CA GLN A 159 16.34 -12.82 -4.83
C GLN A 159 14.91 -12.84 -4.24
N VAL A 160 14.49 -11.77 -3.56
CA VAL A 160 13.14 -11.65 -2.97
C VAL A 160 12.23 -10.85 -3.87
N LEU A 161 12.70 -9.69 -4.35
CA LEU A 161 11.95 -8.86 -5.28
C LEU A 161 12.10 -9.38 -6.71
N PRO A 162 11.08 -9.24 -7.58
CA PRO A 162 11.20 -9.58 -8.99
C PRO A 162 12.38 -8.88 -9.67
N GLU A 163 12.91 -9.49 -10.72
CA GLU A 163 13.98 -8.88 -11.50
C GLU A 163 13.54 -7.49 -12.02
N ASN A 164 14.45 -6.52 -11.96
CA ASN A 164 14.21 -5.12 -12.34
C ASN A 164 13.14 -4.38 -11.51
N TRP A 165 12.60 -4.96 -10.43
CA TRP A 165 11.56 -4.29 -9.65
C TRP A 165 12.03 -2.95 -9.07
N VAL A 166 13.24 -2.87 -8.49
CA VAL A 166 13.76 -1.62 -7.89
C VAL A 166 14.02 -0.55 -8.96
N ALA A 167 14.58 -0.97 -10.11
CA ALA A 167 14.78 -0.07 -11.24
C ALA A 167 13.45 0.48 -11.75
N GLN A 168 12.42 -0.37 -11.81
CA GLN A 168 11.08 0.05 -12.18
C GLN A 168 10.48 0.97 -11.11
N SER A 169 10.58 0.65 -9.82
CA SER A 169 9.98 1.46 -8.74
C SER A 169 10.47 2.91 -8.73
N ALA A 170 11.65 3.18 -9.30
CA ALA A 170 12.21 4.52 -9.47
C ALA A 170 11.63 5.31 -10.67
N ASN A 171 10.78 4.70 -11.49
CA ASN A 171 10.12 5.39 -12.60
C ASN A 171 8.94 6.22 -12.12
N TRP A 172 8.88 7.45 -12.61
CA TRP A 172 7.77 8.37 -12.37
C TRP A 172 6.49 7.92 -13.08
N ASN A 173 5.37 8.18 -12.42
CA ASN A 173 4.03 8.03 -12.95
C ASN A 173 3.70 9.25 -13.83
N THR A 174 3.14 8.99 -15.01
CA THR A 174 2.76 10.00 -16.01
C THR A 174 1.28 10.39 -15.98
N ALA A 175 0.53 9.92 -14.98
CA ALA A 175 -0.87 10.30 -14.78
C ALA A 175 -1.02 11.80 -14.52
N GLN A 176 -2.22 12.33 -14.79
CA GLN A 176 -2.55 13.72 -14.49
C GLN A 176 -2.32 14.01 -12.99
N LYS A 177 -1.89 15.24 -12.68
CA LYS A 177 -1.44 15.68 -11.34
C LYS A 177 -0.15 15.04 -10.80
N SER A 178 0.34 13.96 -11.42
CA SER A 178 1.72 13.50 -11.20
C SER A 178 2.71 14.24 -12.09
N VAL A 179 2.27 15.01 -13.08
CA VAL A 179 3.13 15.76 -14.01
C VAL A 179 2.92 17.27 -13.84
N SER A 180 4.00 18.06 -13.91
CA SER A 180 3.94 19.53 -13.91
C SER A 180 4.90 20.12 -14.94
N ALA A 181 4.81 21.41 -15.23
CA ALA A 181 5.75 22.08 -16.14
C ALA A 181 7.22 21.98 -15.66
N ALA A 182 7.45 21.97 -14.35
CA ALA A 182 8.77 21.79 -13.75
C ALA A 182 9.25 20.33 -13.78
N HIS A 183 8.32 19.38 -13.83
CA HIS A 183 8.59 17.94 -13.80
C HIS A 183 7.78 17.22 -14.89
N PRO A 184 8.19 17.38 -16.17
CA PRO A 184 7.41 16.88 -17.31
C PRO A 184 7.37 15.35 -17.41
N GLN A 185 8.27 14.66 -16.69
CA GLN A 185 8.33 13.19 -16.62
C GLN A 185 7.56 12.62 -15.42
N GLY A 186 7.11 13.47 -14.50
CA GLY A 186 6.36 13.10 -13.30
C GLY A 186 7.09 13.38 -11.97
N ILE A 187 6.37 13.36 -10.85
CA ILE A 187 6.88 13.63 -9.48
C ILE A 187 6.61 12.52 -8.46
N TYR A 188 5.72 11.57 -8.76
CA TYR A 188 5.42 10.41 -7.91
C TYR A 188 5.60 9.12 -8.70
N GLY A 189 6.15 8.05 -8.13
CA GLY A 189 6.44 6.81 -8.85
C GLY A 189 6.29 5.57 -7.96
N TYR A 190 5.84 4.45 -8.56
CA TYR A 190 5.86 3.06 -8.05
C TYR A 190 5.26 2.08 -9.09
N PRO A 191 5.86 1.78 -10.25
CA PRO A 191 5.33 0.70 -11.10
C PRO A 191 5.57 -0.69 -10.49
N VAL A 192 4.59 -1.56 -10.71
CA VAL A 192 4.69 -3.00 -10.47
C VAL A 192 4.79 -3.73 -11.80
N VAL A 193 5.58 -4.80 -11.82
CA VAL A 193 5.72 -5.75 -12.93
C VAL A 193 4.49 -6.65 -12.99
N GLU A 194 3.95 -6.85 -14.20
CA GLU A 194 2.84 -7.77 -14.48
C GLU A 194 3.27 -9.24 -14.43
#